data_AF-A0A161U5G0-F1
#
_entry.id   AF-A0A161U5G0-F1
#
_cell.length_a   1.000
_cell.length_b   1.000
_cell.length_c   1.000
_cell.angle_alpha   90.00
_cell.angle_beta   90.00
_cell.angle_gamma   90.00
#
_symmetry.space_group_name_H-M   'P 1'
#
loop_
_entity.id
_entity.type
_entity.pdbx_description
1 polymer ?
#
loop_
_entity_poly.entity_id
_entity_poly.type
_entity_poly.pdbx_seq_one_letter_code
_entity_poly.pdbx_strand_id
1 'polypeptide(L)'
;MTFPYVVRRGDTIHRVARRYGMNVTALYGANPHLKERIYLYPGQVVHIPVRTTSRYVIQAGDTLWDLALRFNISLAELQAANPDADPRRLRIGQSIVLPVSKGLTIVETDAEYDYAELMDDLDRLLDTYPFLEMIIIGQSVLGKDIPAVRIGTGPREVHYNGAFHANEWITSLLLMKFIEDYAAAYAGRKPLRNRDISALYEQTSLWVVPMVNPDGVELVQQGLTSGHPYDEELLRWNFDSQQFSRWKANIRGVDLNDQFPAHWEAERDRRETPGPGPRDYAGPAPLSEPEAQAMEAFTRGHSFHLVMAFHTQGREIYWNYRGLEPPEAEEAARRLAKVSGYRAVKLTGSDAGYKDWFIQEFGRPGFTIEAGIGINPLPIEQFPQMYDEAIGIMLEGLKL
;
A
#
# COMPACT_ATOMS: atom_id res chain seq x y z
N MET A 1 7.39 32.81 1.97
CA MET A 1 5.96 33.15 2.17
C MET A 1 5.24 31.88 2.59
N THR A 2 4.21 31.97 3.41
CA THR A 2 3.35 30.84 3.79
C THR A 2 1.91 31.19 3.47
N PHE A 3 1.05 30.19 3.30
CA PHE A 3 -0.41 30.37 3.27
C PHE A 3 -1.06 29.50 4.35
N PRO A 4 -2.19 29.94 4.93
CA PRO A 4 -2.87 29.17 5.95
C PRO A 4 -3.60 27.97 5.32
N TYR A 5 -3.43 26.80 5.92
CA TYR A 5 -4.22 25.61 5.67
C TYR A 5 -4.96 25.23 6.94
N VAL A 6 -6.27 25.00 6.83
CA VAL A 6 -7.10 24.55 7.94
C VAL A 6 -7.09 23.03 7.96
N VAL A 7 -6.51 22.48 9.03
CA VAL A 7 -6.44 21.03 9.29
C VAL A 7 -7.83 20.43 9.23
N ARG A 8 -7.96 19.38 8.44
CA ARG A 8 -9.15 18.57 8.27
C ARG A 8 -9.06 17.35 9.18
N ARG A 9 -10.20 16.69 9.41
CA ARG A 9 -10.21 15.41 10.10
C ARG A 9 -9.38 14.39 9.32
N GLY A 10 -8.57 13.60 10.03
CA GLY A 10 -7.63 12.66 9.43
C GLY A 10 -6.30 13.28 8.98
N ASP A 11 -6.12 14.60 9.00
CA ASP A 11 -4.81 15.15 8.65
C ASP A 11 -3.76 14.81 9.71
N THR A 12 -2.65 14.25 9.24
CA THR A 12 -1.38 14.21 9.99
C THR A 12 -0.42 15.22 9.39
N ILE A 13 0.62 15.59 10.15
CA ILE A 13 1.66 16.48 9.62
C ILE A 13 2.31 15.91 8.35
N HIS A 14 2.43 14.58 8.27
CA HIS A 14 2.96 13.88 7.10
C HIS A 14 1.98 13.96 5.92
N ARG A 15 0.68 13.66 6.10
CA ARG A 15 -0.34 13.83 5.05
C ARG A 15 -0.39 15.27 4.53
N VAL A 16 -0.34 16.25 5.42
CA VAL A 16 -0.34 17.67 5.01
C VAL A 16 0.93 17.99 4.24
N ALA A 17 2.10 17.54 4.70
CA ALA A 17 3.35 17.77 4.00
C ALA A 17 3.30 17.15 2.57
N ARG A 18 2.86 15.91 2.46
CA ARG A 18 2.69 15.18 1.20
C ARG A 18 1.69 15.85 0.25
N ARG A 19 0.52 16.28 0.74
CA ARG A 19 -0.49 17.02 -0.04
C ARG A 19 0.07 18.26 -0.72
N TYR A 20 1.09 18.88 -0.13
CA TYR A 20 1.78 20.03 -0.69
C TYR A 20 3.17 19.70 -1.23
N GLY A 21 3.47 18.41 -1.43
CA GLY A 21 4.71 17.85 -1.96
C GLY A 21 5.98 18.26 -1.19
N MET A 22 5.87 18.55 0.09
CA MET A 22 7.03 18.96 0.88
C MET A 22 7.40 17.89 1.88
N ASN A 23 8.68 17.85 2.25
CA ASN A 23 9.08 17.02 3.38
C ASN A 23 8.49 17.58 4.69
N VAL A 24 8.25 16.68 5.65
CA VAL A 24 7.69 17.04 6.96
C VAL A 24 8.58 18.06 7.70
N THR A 25 9.89 18.00 7.49
CA THR A 25 10.87 18.93 8.09
C THR A 25 10.63 20.37 7.67
N ALA A 26 10.28 20.63 6.41
CA ALA A 26 9.96 21.95 5.90
C ALA A 26 8.66 22.46 6.51
N LEU A 27 7.65 21.59 6.65
CA LEU A 27 6.39 21.93 7.28
C LEU A 27 6.57 22.24 8.78
N TYR A 28 7.37 21.46 9.50
CA TYR A 28 7.78 21.77 10.88
C TYR A 28 8.62 23.04 10.99
N GLY A 29 9.41 23.37 9.97
CA GLY A 29 10.16 24.62 9.91
C GLY A 29 9.22 25.84 9.86
N ALA A 30 8.16 25.76 9.06
CA ALA A 30 7.12 26.79 8.99
C ALA A 30 6.19 26.79 10.22
N ASN A 31 6.12 25.68 10.95
CA ASN A 31 5.26 25.50 12.12
C ASN A 31 6.03 24.91 13.32
N PRO A 32 6.97 25.65 13.93
CA PRO A 32 7.85 25.11 14.98
C PRO A 32 7.09 24.59 16.21
N HIS A 33 5.93 25.19 16.51
CA HIS A 33 5.03 24.80 17.60
C HIS A 33 4.45 23.38 17.45
N LEU A 34 4.51 22.81 16.24
CA LEU A 34 4.08 21.43 15.99
C LEU A 34 5.16 20.40 16.35
N LYS A 35 6.43 20.80 16.51
CA LYS A 35 7.50 19.86 16.89
C LYS A 35 7.31 19.26 18.29
N GLU A 36 6.62 19.99 19.16
CA GLU A 36 6.31 19.56 20.53
C GLU A 36 4.94 18.85 20.63
N ARG A 37 4.17 18.83 19.54
CA ARG A 37 2.81 18.26 19.48
C ARG A 37 2.69 17.33 18.28
N ILE A 38 2.72 16.02 18.56
CA ILE A 38 2.69 14.96 17.54
C ILE A 38 1.38 14.98 16.71
N TYR A 39 0.29 15.56 17.24
CA TYR A 39 -1.05 15.48 16.64
C TYR A 39 -1.58 16.84 16.16
N LEU A 40 -2.21 16.83 14.97
CA LEU A 40 -2.98 17.95 14.44
C LEU A 40 -4.45 17.82 14.86
N TYR A 41 -5.11 18.94 15.13
CA TYR A 41 -6.54 18.99 15.49
C TYR A 41 -7.36 19.57 14.34
N PRO A 42 -8.53 18.99 13.97
CA PRO A 42 -9.41 19.60 12.98
C PRO A 42 -9.73 21.05 13.33
N GLY A 43 -9.65 21.95 12.35
CA GLY A 43 -9.79 23.39 12.53
C GLY A 43 -8.50 24.13 12.92
N GLN A 44 -7.44 23.42 13.31
CA GLN A 44 -6.12 24.01 13.54
C GLN A 44 -5.57 24.61 12.25
N VAL A 45 -4.91 25.76 12.33
CA VAL A 45 -4.24 26.35 11.17
C VAL A 45 -2.79 25.90 11.13
N VAL A 46 -2.41 25.24 10.05
CA VAL A 46 -1.02 24.93 9.70
C VAL A 46 -0.59 25.86 8.57
N HIS A 47 0.54 26.53 8.73
CA HIS A 47 1.07 27.43 7.72
C HIS A 47 1.89 26.64 6.72
N ILE A 48 1.37 26.51 5.50
CA ILE A 48 2.04 25.79 4.42
C ILE A 48 3.05 26.76 3.81
N PRO A 49 4.36 26.45 3.82
CA PRO A 49 5.32 27.25 3.10
C PRO A 49 4.97 27.22 1.60
N VAL A 50 4.74 28.40 1.04
CA VAL A 50 4.58 28.57 -0.41
C VAL A 50 5.85 28.00 -1.03
N ARG A 51 5.70 27.06 -1.95
CA ARG A 51 6.78 26.50 -2.78
C ARG A 51 7.34 27.60 -3.68
N THR A 52 8.16 28.47 -3.10
CA THR A 52 9.12 29.27 -3.86
C THR A 52 10.28 28.34 -4.20
N THR A 53 10.88 28.51 -5.38
CA THR A 53 12.27 28.08 -5.62
C THR A 53 13.11 28.52 -4.42
N SER A 54 13.45 27.58 -3.54
CA SER A 54 14.21 27.88 -2.33
C SER A 54 15.67 27.96 -2.73
N ARG A 55 16.37 29.02 -2.30
CA ARG A 55 17.81 29.13 -2.54
C ARG A 55 18.56 28.46 -1.39
N TYR A 56 19.48 27.56 -1.73
CA TYR A 56 20.41 26.95 -0.79
C TYR A 56 21.80 27.59 -0.95
N VAL A 57 22.48 27.85 0.15
CA VAL A 57 23.85 28.39 0.15
C VAL A 57 24.80 27.24 0.41
N ILE A 58 25.68 26.95 -0.56
CA ILE A 58 26.68 25.89 -0.48
C ILE A 58 27.54 26.05 0.76
N GLN A 59 27.62 24.99 1.56
CA GLN A 59 28.47 24.83 2.73
C GLN A 59 29.74 24.05 2.37
N ALA A 60 30.71 24.06 3.29
CA ALA A 60 31.93 23.29 3.13
C ALA A 60 31.62 21.78 3.08
N GLY A 61 32.06 21.12 2.02
CA GLY A 61 31.88 19.67 1.82
C GLY A 61 30.62 19.27 1.04
N ASP A 62 29.76 20.22 0.67
CA ASP A 62 28.58 19.90 -0.14
C ASP A 62 28.97 19.48 -1.56
N THR A 63 28.23 18.49 -2.07
CA THR A 63 28.16 18.18 -3.49
C THR A 63 26.73 18.33 -3.98
N LEU A 64 26.53 18.58 -5.29
CA LEU A 64 25.16 18.59 -5.84
C LEU A 64 24.48 17.22 -5.65
N TRP A 65 25.25 16.13 -5.59
CA TRP A 65 24.74 14.78 -5.35
C TRP A 65 24.16 14.65 -3.94
N ASP A 66 24.93 15.03 -2.92
CA ASP A 66 24.48 14.95 -1.52
C ASP A 66 23.32 15.90 -1.24
N LEU A 67 23.31 17.07 -1.88
CA LEU A 67 22.20 18.02 -1.79
C LEU A 67 20.95 17.48 -2.50
N ALA A 68 21.09 16.89 -3.69
CA ALA A 68 19.99 16.24 -4.40
C ALA A 68 19.35 15.15 -3.54
N LEU A 69 20.16 14.27 -2.95
CA LEU A 69 19.71 13.25 -1.98
C LEU A 69 19.02 13.87 -0.76
N ARG A 70 19.67 14.84 -0.11
CA ARG A 70 19.17 15.50 1.10
C ARG A 70 17.83 16.17 0.90
N PHE A 71 17.61 16.75 -0.28
CA PHE A 71 16.38 17.48 -0.60
C PHE A 71 15.38 16.65 -1.42
N ASN A 72 15.64 15.36 -1.61
CA ASN A 72 14.81 14.43 -2.38
C ASN A 72 14.51 14.96 -3.80
N ILE A 73 15.51 15.53 -4.47
CA ILE A 73 15.45 16.08 -5.84
C ILE A 73 16.35 15.23 -6.72
N SER A 74 15.99 14.96 -7.97
CA SER A 74 16.94 14.30 -8.88
C SER A 74 18.13 15.21 -9.16
N LEU A 75 19.33 14.63 -9.27
CA LEU A 75 20.52 15.40 -9.66
C LEU A 75 20.25 16.18 -10.96
N ALA A 76 19.52 15.57 -11.90
CA ALA A 76 19.15 16.18 -13.16
C ALA A 76 18.25 17.41 -13.00
N GLU A 77 17.19 17.33 -12.18
CA GLU A 77 16.34 18.50 -11.88
C GLU A 77 17.12 19.60 -11.17
N LEU A 78 17.97 19.23 -10.21
CA LEU A 78 18.81 20.18 -9.50
C LEU A 78 19.80 20.87 -10.45
N GLN A 79 20.39 20.15 -11.38
CA GLN A 79 21.28 20.71 -12.40
C GLN A 79 20.52 21.57 -13.42
N ALA A 80 19.34 21.13 -13.88
CA ALA A 80 18.50 21.89 -14.81
C ALA A 80 18.04 23.22 -14.21
N ALA A 81 17.75 23.25 -12.91
CA ALA A 81 17.42 24.47 -12.18
C ALA A 81 18.65 25.39 -11.94
N ASN A 82 19.87 24.89 -12.11
CA ASN A 82 21.13 25.59 -11.88
C ASN A 82 22.10 25.45 -13.06
N PRO A 83 21.74 25.93 -14.26
CA PRO A 83 22.57 25.75 -15.45
C PRO A 83 23.98 26.37 -15.32
N ASP A 84 24.14 27.38 -14.47
CA ASP A 84 25.40 28.09 -14.24
C ASP A 84 26.26 27.47 -13.11
N ALA A 85 25.75 26.48 -12.38
CA ALA A 85 26.51 25.83 -11.32
C ALA A 85 27.30 24.63 -11.86
N ASP A 86 28.63 24.74 -11.89
CA ASP A 86 29.51 23.61 -12.21
C ASP A 86 29.55 22.62 -11.03
N PRO A 87 29.07 21.37 -11.20
CA PRO A 87 29.04 20.37 -10.12
C PRO A 87 30.43 20.04 -9.57
N ARG A 88 31.50 20.27 -10.34
CA ARG A 88 32.89 20.00 -9.95
C ARG A 88 33.57 21.20 -9.28
N ARG A 89 32.92 22.37 -9.26
CA ARG A 89 33.51 23.64 -8.79
C ARG A 89 32.53 24.46 -7.96
N LEU A 90 31.74 23.80 -7.11
CA LEU A 90 30.88 24.50 -6.16
C LEU A 90 31.72 25.36 -5.21
N ARG A 91 31.31 26.61 -5.01
CA ARG A 91 31.97 27.55 -4.09
C ARG A 91 31.19 27.67 -2.79
N ILE A 92 31.87 27.58 -1.65
CA ILE A 92 31.27 27.88 -0.35
C ILE A 92 30.68 29.31 -0.40
N GLY A 93 29.43 29.46 0.04
CA GLY A 93 28.68 30.73 -0.06
C GLY A 93 27.94 30.94 -1.39
N GLN A 94 28.11 30.07 -2.39
CA GLN A 94 27.36 30.12 -3.64
C GLN A 94 25.89 29.77 -3.39
N SER A 95 24.97 30.56 -3.95
CA SER A 95 23.54 30.25 -3.92
C SER A 95 23.16 29.38 -5.12
N ILE A 96 22.53 28.24 -4.85
CA ILE A 96 21.87 27.39 -5.85
C ILE A 96 20.35 27.42 -5.64
N VAL A 97 19.59 27.29 -6.73
CA VAL A 97 18.14 27.12 -6.75
C VAL A 97 17.80 25.66 -6.47
N LEU A 98 17.09 25.38 -5.39
CA LEU A 98 16.45 24.09 -5.21
C LEU A 98 15.12 24.14 -6.00
N PRO A 99 14.97 23.35 -7.07
CA PRO A 99 13.69 23.23 -7.74
C PRO A 99 12.67 22.63 -6.77
N VAL A 100 11.40 22.92 -7.05
CA VAL A 100 10.30 22.25 -6.37
C VAL A 100 10.34 20.79 -6.80
N SER A 101 10.77 19.90 -5.90
CA SER A 101 10.89 18.47 -6.21
C SER A 101 9.52 17.88 -6.53
N LYS A 102 9.46 17.02 -7.56
CA LYS A 102 8.38 16.03 -7.71
C LYS A 102 8.59 14.78 -6.83
N GLY A 103 9.64 14.77 -6.00
CA GLY A 103 10.15 13.61 -5.27
C GLY A 103 11.00 12.74 -6.19
N LEU A 104 12.10 12.15 -5.70
CA LEU A 104 12.78 11.07 -6.42
C LEU A 104 11.89 9.81 -6.54
N THR A 105 10.92 9.70 -5.63
CA THR A 105 9.97 8.59 -5.52
C THR A 105 8.55 9.13 -5.57
N ILE A 106 7.66 8.42 -6.26
CA ILE A 106 6.22 8.68 -6.31
C ILE A 106 5.57 8.21 -5.02
N VAL A 107 5.86 6.97 -4.61
CA VAL A 107 5.25 6.34 -3.43
C VAL A 107 6.08 6.68 -2.18
N GLU A 108 5.55 7.58 -1.35
CA GLU A 108 6.17 7.96 -0.08
C GLU A 108 5.90 6.91 1.00
N THR A 109 6.93 6.53 1.76
CA THR A 109 6.89 5.37 2.67
C THR A 109 7.11 5.72 4.15
N ASP A 110 7.02 7.00 4.50
CA ASP A 110 7.27 7.54 5.85
C ASP A 110 5.99 8.10 6.50
N ALA A 111 4.82 7.79 5.93
CA ALA A 111 3.52 8.26 6.36
C ALA A 111 2.44 7.17 6.27
N GLU A 112 1.31 7.42 6.92
CA GLU A 112 0.08 6.66 6.69
C GLU A 112 -0.33 6.75 5.20
N TYR A 113 -0.97 5.71 4.69
CA TYR A 113 -1.30 5.56 3.28
C TYR A 113 -2.79 5.29 3.11
N ASP A 114 -3.55 6.31 2.69
CA ASP A 114 -4.99 6.24 2.50
C ASP A 114 -5.38 6.04 1.02
N TYR A 115 -6.69 5.98 0.75
CA TYR A 115 -7.21 5.79 -0.60
C TYR A 115 -6.92 6.99 -1.52
N ALA A 116 -6.97 8.23 -1.01
CA ALA A 116 -6.67 9.40 -1.82
C ALA A 116 -5.18 9.43 -2.22
N GLU A 117 -4.30 9.05 -1.30
CA GLU A 117 -2.87 8.89 -1.57
C GLU A 117 -2.58 7.74 -2.55
N LEU A 118 -3.30 6.62 -2.45
CA LEU A 118 -3.24 5.55 -3.44
C LEU A 118 -3.57 6.05 -4.85
N MET A 119 -4.68 6.77 -5.02
CA MET A 119 -5.13 7.23 -6.32
C MET A 119 -4.18 8.29 -6.92
N ASP A 120 -3.68 9.24 -6.12
CA ASP A 120 -2.68 10.22 -6.57
C ASP A 120 -1.38 9.55 -7.04
N ASP A 121 -0.90 8.54 -6.31
CA ASP A 121 0.28 7.79 -6.72
C ASP A 121 0.05 6.98 -7.99
N LEU A 122 -1.13 6.36 -8.15
CA LEU A 122 -1.47 5.62 -9.36
C LEU A 122 -1.49 6.53 -10.59
N ASP A 123 -2.12 7.70 -10.50
CA ASP A 123 -2.12 8.68 -11.59
C ASP A 123 -0.69 9.10 -11.96
N ARG A 124 0.14 9.41 -10.97
CA ARG A 124 1.55 9.77 -11.18
C ARG A 124 2.38 8.61 -11.74
N LEU A 125 2.12 7.38 -11.32
CA LEU A 125 2.80 6.18 -11.82
C LEU A 125 2.43 5.91 -13.28
N LEU A 126 1.15 6.00 -13.64
CA LEU A 126 0.68 5.81 -15.01
C LEU A 126 1.22 6.89 -15.97
N ASP A 127 1.28 8.14 -15.51
CA ASP A 127 1.89 9.25 -16.25
C ASP A 127 3.39 9.05 -16.47
N THR A 128 4.10 8.53 -15.45
CA THR A 128 5.55 8.37 -15.47
C THR A 128 5.99 7.10 -16.22
N TYR A 129 5.21 6.03 -16.10
CA TYR A 129 5.48 4.71 -16.66
C TYR A 129 4.30 4.27 -17.54
N PRO A 130 4.20 4.77 -18.79
CA PRO A 130 3.05 4.54 -19.67
C PRO A 130 2.89 3.09 -20.13
N PHE A 131 3.80 2.18 -19.74
CA PHE A 131 3.67 0.74 -19.95
C PHE A 131 2.94 0.02 -18.81
N LEU A 132 2.58 0.75 -17.73
CA LEU A 132 1.63 0.27 -16.74
C LEU A 132 0.22 0.41 -17.31
N GLU A 133 -0.62 -0.57 -17.05
CA GLU A 133 -2.04 -0.51 -17.37
C GLU A 133 -2.82 -0.50 -16.06
N MET A 134 -3.95 0.21 -16.01
CA MET A 134 -4.86 0.18 -14.87
C MET A 134 -6.28 -0.06 -15.36
N ILE A 135 -6.99 -0.91 -14.65
CA ILE A 135 -8.44 -1.10 -14.80
C ILE A 135 -9.11 -0.92 -13.45
N ILE A 136 -10.41 -0.62 -13.46
CA ILE A 136 -11.24 -0.64 -12.27
C ILE A 136 -11.99 -1.98 -12.26
N ILE A 137 -11.81 -2.78 -11.20
CA ILE A 137 -12.40 -4.12 -11.10
C ILE A 137 -13.79 -4.11 -10.46
N GLY A 138 -14.15 -3.01 -9.81
CA GLY A 138 -15.42 -2.81 -9.14
C GLY A 138 -15.37 -1.58 -8.25
N GLN A 139 -16.37 -1.44 -7.39
CA GLN A 139 -16.47 -0.33 -6.45
C GLN A 139 -16.76 -0.86 -5.05
N SER A 140 -16.28 -0.15 -4.04
CA SER A 140 -16.60 -0.41 -2.64
C SER A 140 -18.05 -0.06 -2.32
N VAL A 141 -18.49 -0.36 -1.10
CA VAL A 141 -19.83 0.01 -0.61
C VAL A 141 -20.15 1.49 -0.76
N LEU A 142 -19.20 2.39 -0.49
CA LEU A 142 -19.37 3.84 -0.64
C LEU A 142 -19.07 4.34 -2.06
N GLY A 143 -18.85 3.45 -3.03
CA GLY A 143 -18.65 3.80 -4.43
C GLY A 143 -17.23 4.24 -4.77
N LYS A 144 -16.22 3.91 -3.95
CA LYS A 144 -14.81 4.13 -4.31
C LYS A 144 -14.36 3.06 -5.28
N ASP A 145 -13.69 3.46 -6.35
CA ASP A 145 -13.15 2.51 -7.33
C ASP A 145 -12.11 1.58 -6.69
N ILE A 146 -12.07 0.33 -7.14
CA ILE A 146 -11.06 -0.66 -6.74
C ILE A 146 -10.13 -0.86 -7.94
N PRO A 147 -8.93 -0.23 -7.97
CA PRO A 147 -8.03 -0.32 -9.10
C PRO A 147 -7.22 -1.62 -9.09
N ALA A 148 -7.02 -2.21 -10.28
CA ALA A 148 -6.03 -3.23 -10.54
C ALA A 148 -4.99 -2.70 -11.53
N VAL A 149 -3.71 -2.80 -11.17
CA VAL A 149 -2.57 -2.37 -12.00
C VAL A 149 -1.91 -3.59 -12.62
N ARG A 150 -1.64 -3.53 -13.91
CA ARG A 150 -0.85 -4.52 -14.64
C ARG A 150 0.55 -4.02 -14.90
N ILE A 151 1.54 -4.89 -14.70
CA ILE A 151 2.92 -4.70 -15.11
C ILE A 151 3.47 -5.98 -15.75
N GLY A 152 3.96 -5.86 -16.99
CA GLY A 152 4.45 -7.00 -17.78
C GLY A 152 3.53 -7.37 -18.94
N THR A 153 4.11 -8.11 -19.89
CA THR A 153 3.48 -8.52 -21.15
C THR A 153 3.51 -10.02 -21.35
N GLY A 154 4.14 -10.76 -20.43
CA GLY A 154 4.29 -12.19 -20.58
C GLY A 154 3.01 -12.97 -20.36
N PRO A 155 2.95 -14.21 -20.88
CA PRO A 155 1.74 -15.04 -20.84
C PRO A 155 1.43 -15.57 -19.44
N ARG A 156 2.39 -15.53 -18.52
CA ARG A 156 2.21 -16.00 -17.15
C ARG A 156 1.59 -14.90 -16.29
N GLU A 157 0.28 -14.95 -16.10
CA GLU A 157 -0.38 -14.01 -15.19
C GLU A 157 -0.19 -14.43 -13.73
N VAL A 158 0.14 -13.46 -12.87
CA VAL A 158 0.29 -13.63 -11.41
C VAL A 158 -0.48 -12.49 -10.74
N HIS A 159 -1.13 -12.75 -9.61
CA HIS A 159 -1.94 -11.73 -8.95
C HIS A 159 -1.57 -11.49 -7.48
N TYR A 160 -1.29 -10.23 -7.13
CA TYR A 160 -1.06 -9.79 -5.75
C TYR A 160 -2.17 -8.83 -5.30
N ASN A 161 -2.56 -8.90 -4.03
CA ASN A 161 -3.55 -7.98 -3.47
C ASN A 161 -3.29 -7.69 -1.99
N GLY A 162 -3.87 -6.61 -1.48
CA GLY A 162 -3.66 -6.15 -0.12
C GLY A 162 -4.85 -5.36 0.44
N ALA A 163 -4.77 -5.08 1.73
CA ALA A 163 -5.79 -4.35 2.51
C ALA A 163 -7.20 -4.92 2.32
N PHE A 164 -7.35 -6.24 2.40
CA PHE A 164 -8.64 -6.87 2.69
C PHE A 164 -9.15 -6.40 4.06
N HIS A 165 -8.24 -6.39 5.04
CA HIS A 165 -8.52 -5.85 6.36
C HIS A 165 -8.12 -4.37 6.44
N ALA A 166 -9.04 -3.55 6.95
CA ALA A 166 -8.91 -2.10 7.02
C ALA A 166 -7.69 -1.61 7.83
N ASN A 167 -7.41 -2.25 8.97
CA ASN A 167 -6.27 -1.91 9.83
C ASN A 167 -4.93 -2.46 9.34
N GLU A 168 -4.90 -3.14 8.19
CA GLU A 168 -3.71 -3.69 7.54
C GLU A 168 -3.34 -2.87 6.30
N TRP A 169 -3.74 -1.59 6.27
CA TRP A 169 -3.52 -0.63 5.16
C TRP A 169 -2.07 -0.53 4.69
N ILE A 170 -1.09 -0.84 5.55
CA ILE A 170 0.33 -0.83 5.21
C ILE A 170 0.69 -1.84 4.10
N THR A 171 -0.15 -2.86 3.89
CA THR A 171 -0.01 -3.82 2.78
C THR A 171 -0.24 -3.15 1.42
N SER A 172 -1.15 -2.18 1.32
CA SER A 172 -1.31 -1.35 0.11
C SER A 172 -0.03 -0.59 -0.20
N LEU A 173 0.61 -0.01 0.82
CA LEU A 173 1.88 0.70 0.65
C LEU A 173 3.02 -0.24 0.21
N LEU A 174 3.09 -1.47 0.72
CA LEU A 174 4.07 -2.47 0.26
C LEU A 174 3.92 -2.76 -1.24
N LEU A 175 2.68 -2.96 -1.68
CA LEU A 175 2.35 -3.26 -3.07
C LEU A 175 2.61 -2.07 -3.99
N MET A 176 2.20 -0.87 -3.59
CA MET A 176 2.43 0.35 -4.36
C MET A 176 3.91 0.65 -4.51
N LYS A 177 4.69 0.49 -3.42
CA LYS A 177 6.14 0.71 -3.49
C LYS A 177 6.81 -0.32 -4.40
N PHE A 178 6.33 -1.55 -4.41
CA PHE A 178 6.81 -2.59 -5.32
C PHE A 178 6.51 -2.27 -6.79
N ILE A 179 5.31 -1.78 -7.11
CA ILE A 179 4.94 -1.34 -8.46
C ILE A 179 5.91 -0.27 -8.94
N GLU A 180 6.17 0.75 -8.11
CA GLU A 180 7.11 1.83 -8.44
C GLU A 180 8.53 1.29 -8.70
N ASP A 181 9.08 0.50 -7.78
CA ASP A 181 10.46 0.01 -7.89
C ASP A 181 10.63 -0.92 -9.09
N TYR A 182 9.63 -1.77 -9.38
CA TYR A 182 9.65 -2.62 -10.56
C TYR A 182 9.59 -1.77 -11.83
N ALA A 183 8.65 -0.84 -11.93
CA ALA A 183 8.50 0.02 -13.11
C ALA A 183 9.75 0.87 -13.35
N ALA A 184 10.32 1.45 -12.30
CA ALA A 184 11.57 2.19 -12.36
C ALA A 184 12.75 1.32 -12.83
N ALA A 185 12.86 0.09 -12.31
CA ALA A 185 13.89 -0.86 -12.72
C ALA A 185 13.74 -1.27 -14.20
N TYR A 186 12.51 -1.55 -14.65
CA TYR A 186 12.22 -1.86 -16.05
C TYR A 186 12.56 -0.70 -16.99
N ALA A 187 12.02 0.50 -16.71
CA ALA A 187 12.27 1.71 -17.49
C ALA A 187 13.77 2.05 -17.56
N GLY A 188 14.49 1.85 -16.45
CA GLY A 188 15.93 2.09 -16.34
C GLY A 188 16.81 0.96 -16.90
N ARG A 189 16.23 -0.17 -17.33
CA ARG A 189 16.96 -1.41 -17.69
C ARG A 189 17.96 -1.85 -16.62
N LYS A 190 17.56 -1.74 -15.35
CA LYS A 190 18.38 -2.11 -14.19
C LYS A 190 17.85 -3.38 -13.56
N PRO A 191 18.72 -4.20 -12.95
CA PRO A 191 18.25 -5.28 -12.11
C PRO A 191 17.60 -4.73 -10.84
N LEU A 192 16.63 -5.46 -10.30
CA LEU A 192 16.06 -5.21 -8.98
C LEU A 192 16.39 -6.41 -8.09
N ARG A 193 17.19 -6.19 -7.03
CA ARG A 193 17.72 -7.26 -6.17
C ARG A 193 18.36 -8.43 -6.93
N ASN A 194 19.21 -8.10 -7.90
CA ASN A 194 19.88 -9.07 -8.77
C ASN A 194 18.91 -9.92 -9.62
N ARG A 195 17.68 -9.44 -9.83
CA ARG A 195 16.72 -10.03 -10.77
C ARG A 195 16.71 -9.21 -12.05
N ASP A 196 16.72 -9.92 -13.19
CA ASP A 196 16.52 -9.31 -14.49
C ASP A 196 15.04 -8.97 -14.67
N ILE A 197 14.74 -7.68 -14.54
CA ILE A 197 13.38 -7.16 -14.63
C ILE A 197 12.87 -7.16 -16.08
N SER A 198 13.76 -7.01 -17.07
CA SER A 198 13.33 -7.06 -18.48
C SER A 198 12.85 -8.45 -18.84
N ALA A 199 13.60 -9.48 -18.42
CA ALA A 199 13.20 -10.86 -18.61
C ALA A 199 11.89 -11.20 -17.87
N LEU A 200 11.73 -10.73 -16.62
CA LEU A 200 10.48 -10.94 -15.87
C LEU A 200 9.29 -10.26 -16.55
N TYR A 201 9.46 -9.03 -17.05
CA TYR A 201 8.40 -8.28 -17.73
C TYR A 201 7.91 -9.01 -18.99
N GLU A 202 8.80 -9.66 -19.73
CA GLU A 202 8.45 -10.43 -20.94
C GLU A 202 7.88 -11.82 -20.63
N GLN A 203 8.19 -12.40 -19.46
CA GLN A 203 7.75 -13.74 -19.07
C GLN A 203 6.44 -13.73 -18.28
N THR A 204 6.16 -12.64 -17.56
CA THR A 204 5.02 -12.51 -16.64
C THR A 204 4.18 -11.27 -16.92
N SER A 205 2.90 -11.35 -16.57
CA SER A 205 2.00 -10.20 -16.40
C SER A 205 1.54 -10.20 -14.95
N LEU A 206 2.12 -9.32 -14.12
CA LEU A 206 1.69 -9.14 -12.75
C LEU A 206 0.49 -8.22 -12.69
N TRP A 207 -0.57 -8.67 -12.04
CA TRP A 207 -1.76 -7.90 -11.69
C TRP A 207 -1.78 -7.61 -10.20
N VAL A 208 -1.88 -6.34 -9.81
CA VAL A 208 -1.89 -5.92 -8.41
C VAL A 208 -3.19 -5.19 -8.10
N VAL A 209 -3.94 -5.62 -7.07
CA VAL A 209 -5.04 -4.86 -6.48
C VAL A 209 -4.56 -4.30 -5.14
N PRO A 210 -4.07 -3.05 -5.08
CA PRO A 210 -3.34 -2.59 -3.90
C PRO A 210 -4.22 -2.47 -2.65
N MET A 211 -5.50 -2.11 -2.82
CA MET A 211 -6.43 -1.84 -1.72
C MET A 211 -7.81 -2.38 -2.05
N VAL A 212 -8.16 -3.51 -1.44
CA VAL A 212 -9.48 -4.14 -1.61
C VAL A 212 -10.56 -3.42 -0.79
N ASN A 213 -10.21 -2.89 0.39
CA ASN A 213 -11.14 -2.28 1.35
C ASN A 213 -10.91 -0.77 1.53
N PRO A 214 -11.13 0.08 0.50
CA PRO A 214 -10.83 1.49 0.60
C PRO A 214 -11.70 2.24 1.60
N ASP A 215 -12.93 1.79 1.84
CA ASP A 215 -13.83 2.41 2.83
C ASP A 215 -13.41 2.10 4.27
N GLY A 216 -13.07 0.85 4.55
CA GLY A 216 -12.57 0.46 5.86
C GLY A 216 -11.23 1.12 6.18
N VAL A 217 -10.30 1.18 5.21
CA VAL A 217 -9.00 1.86 5.40
C VAL A 217 -9.21 3.34 5.74
N GLU A 218 -10.10 4.03 5.02
CA GLU A 218 -10.44 5.42 5.31
C GLU A 218 -11.05 5.57 6.72
N LEU A 219 -11.96 4.67 7.12
CA LEU A 219 -12.53 4.67 8.46
C LEU A 219 -11.46 4.50 9.55
N VAL A 220 -10.51 3.57 9.37
CA VAL A 220 -9.42 3.33 10.33
C VAL A 220 -8.55 4.57 10.53
N GLN A 221 -8.26 5.29 9.45
CA GLN A 221 -7.29 6.39 9.46
C GLN A 221 -7.93 7.75 9.77
N GLN A 222 -9.17 7.98 9.33
CA GLN A 222 -9.85 9.27 9.46
C GLN A 222 -10.98 9.25 10.51
N GLY A 223 -11.50 8.07 10.85
CA GLY A 223 -12.72 7.91 11.66
C GLY A 223 -13.97 8.43 10.94
N LEU A 224 -15.06 8.60 11.69
CA LEU A 224 -16.34 9.04 11.12
C LEU A 224 -16.33 10.51 10.65
N THR A 225 -16.62 10.78 9.40
CA THR A 225 -16.82 12.16 8.92
C THR A 225 -18.24 12.64 9.22
N SER A 226 -18.47 13.96 9.21
CA SER A 226 -19.81 14.51 9.40
C SER A 226 -20.70 14.13 8.22
N GLY A 227 -21.87 13.55 8.49
CA GLY A 227 -22.80 13.06 7.46
C GLY A 227 -22.38 11.71 6.86
N HIS A 228 -21.52 10.95 7.53
CA HIS A 228 -21.16 9.59 7.09
C HIS A 228 -22.42 8.70 7.04
N PRO A 229 -22.67 7.96 5.95
CA PRO A 229 -23.94 7.26 5.73
C PRO A 229 -24.21 6.06 6.66
N TYR A 230 -23.18 5.64 7.41
CA TYR A 230 -23.24 4.56 8.41
C TYR A 230 -22.82 5.03 9.80
N ASP A 231 -22.96 6.31 10.13
CA ASP A 231 -22.46 6.87 11.41
C ASP A 231 -23.06 6.17 12.64
N GLU A 232 -24.39 6.04 12.71
CA GLU A 232 -25.10 5.37 13.79
C GLU A 232 -24.74 3.88 13.87
N GLU A 233 -24.72 3.18 12.74
CA GLU A 233 -24.37 1.76 12.70
C GLU A 233 -22.93 1.50 13.12
N LEU A 234 -21.97 2.27 12.60
CA LEU A 234 -20.55 2.09 12.91
C LEU A 234 -20.25 2.36 14.38
N LEU A 235 -20.87 3.39 14.98
CA LEU A 235 -20.75 3.60 16.44
C LEU A 235 -21.33 2.42 17.21
N ARG A 236 -22.54 1.98 16.87
CA ARG A 236 -23.19 0.85 17.54
C ARG A 236 -22.36 -0.44 17.42
N TRP A 237 -21.88 -0.76 16.22
CA TRP A 237 -21.06 -1.94 15.96
C TRP A 237 -19.68 -1.84 16.62
N ASN A 238 -19.17 -0.62 16.83
CA ASN A 238 -17.91 -0.36 17.54
C ASN A 238 -18.12 -0.04 19.03
N PHE A 239 -19.21 -0.49 19.65
CA PHE A 239 -19.48 -0.32 21.09
C PHE A 239 -19.44 1.15 21.55
N ASP A 240 -20.05 2.04 20.77
CA ASP A 240 -20.08 3.49 20.94
C ASP A 240 -18.69 4.17 20.96
N SER A 241 -17.64 3.44 20.56
CA SER A 241 -16.29 3.97 20.44
C SER A 241 -16.12 4.75 19.14
N GLN A 242 -15.58 5.97 19.26
CA GLN A 242 -15.12 6.75 18.11
C GLN A 242 -13.72 6.36 17.61
N GLN A 243 -13.06 5.40 18.29
CA GLN A 243 -11.74 4.91 17.90
C GLN A 243 -11.87 3.70 16.98
N PHE A 244 -11.57 3.90 15.70
CA PHE A 244 -11.67 2.87 14.67
C PHE A 244 -10.33 2.24 14.29
N SER A 245 -9.23 2.59 14.97
CA SER A 245 -7.89 2.09 14.60
C SER A 245 -7.79 0.57 14.58
N ARG A 246 -8.60 -0.14 15.37
CA ARG A 246 -8.66 -1.62 15.42
C ARG A 246 -9.70 -2.23 14.47
N TRP A 247 -10.45 -1.43 13.71
CA TRP A 247 -11.45 -1.91 12.77
C TRP A 247 -10.79 -2.71 11.64
N LYS A 248 -11.23 -3.95 11.45
CA LYS A 248 -10.70 -4.92 10.49
C LYS A 248 -11.63 -5.04 9.27
N ALA A 249 -12.93 -5.05 9.51
CA ALA A 249 -13.97 -5.26 8.52
C ALA A 249 -14.07 -4.15 7.45
N ASN A 250 -14.93 -4.34 6.43
CA ASN A 250 -15.36 -3.26 5.55
C ASN A 250 -16.29 -2.25 6.26
N ILE A 251 -16.82 -1.27 5.53
CA ILE A 251 -17.65 -0.22 6.10
C ILE A 251 -19.01 -0.72 6.63
N ARG A 252 -19.48 -1.88 6.16
CA ARG A 252 -20.70 -2.54 6.65
C ARG A 252 -20.43 -3.52 7.79
N GLY A 253 -19.21 -3.54 8.33
CA GLY A 253 -18.83 -4.43 9.43
C GLY A 253 -18.72 -5.89 9.03
N VAL A 254 -18.50 -6.19 7.74
CA VAL A 254 -18.26 -7.53 7.21
C VAL A 254 -16.77 -7.76 6.98
N ASP A 255 -16.26 -8.90 7.44
CA ASP A 255 -14.88 -9.33 7.21
C ASP A 255 -14.72 -9.83 5.77
N LEU A 256 -14.03 -9.03 4.93
CA LEU A 256 -13.87 -9.35 3.51
C LEU A 256 -13.07 -10.62 3.25
N ASN A 257 -12.24 -11.06 4.20
CA ASN A 257 -11.51 -12.32 4.07
C ASN A 257 -12.26 -13.50 4.70
N ASP A 258 -13.54 -13.34 5.05
CA ASP A 258 -14.47 -14.41 5.37
C ASP A 258 -15.67 -14.42 4.38
N GLN A 259 -15.47 -13.90 3.15
CA GLN A 259 -16.55 -13.70 2.16
C GLN A 259 -16.52 -14.66 0.97
N PHE A 260 -15.47 -15.45 0.78
CA PHE A 260 -15.35 -16.29 -0.41
C PHE A 260 -16.02 -17.66 -0.21
N PRO A 261 -16.57 -18.28 -1.27
CA PRO A 261 -17.33 -19.53 -1.17
C PRO A 261 -16.43 -20.78 -1.04
N ALA A 262 -15.58 -20.79 -0.02
CA ALA A 262 -14.72 -21.90 0.37
C ALA A 262 -15.13 -22.39 1.75
N HIS A 263 -16.13 -23.27 1.79
CA HIS A 263 -16.75 -23.72 3.05
C HIS A 263 -17.22 -22.57 3.96
N TRP A 264 -17.84 -21.55 3.36
CA TRP A 264 -18.26 -20.33 4.03
C TRP A 264 -19.19 -20.58 5.24
N GLU A 265 -20.13 -21.52 5.14
CA GLU A 265 -21.02 -21.86 6.25
C GLU A 265 -20.24 -22.39 7.46
N ALA A 266 -19.18 -23.16 7.23
CA ALA A 266 -18.33 -23.67 8.30
C ALA A 266 -17.53 -22.53 8.96
N GLU A 267 -17.06 -21.56 8.18
CA GLU A 267 -16.38 -20.38 8.71
C GLU A 267 -17.33 -19.51 9.55
N ARG A 268 -18.51 -19.21 9.01
CA ARG A 268 -19.57 -18.46 9.70
C ARG A 268 -19.90 -19.10 11.06
N ASP A 269 -20.13 -20.42 11.07
CA ASP A 269 -20.48 -21.14 12.28
C ASP A 269 -19.34 -21.16 13.30
N ARG A 270 -18.08 -21.20 12.83
CA ARG A 270 -16.89 -21.15 13.69
C ARG A 270 -16.63 -19.78 14.32
N ARG A 271 -16.91 -18.69 13.60
CA ARG A 271 -16.68 -17.33 14.11
C ARG A 271 -17.67 -16.92 15.20
N GLU A 272 -18.86 -17.52 15.20
CA GLU A 272 -19.93 -17.27 16.19
C GLU A 272 -20.25 -15.77 16.37
N THR A 273 -20.08 -14.98 15.31
CA THR A 273 -20.31 -13.53 15.34
C THR A 273 -21.80 -13.22 15.14
N PRO A 274 -22.42 -12.42 16.04
CA PRO A 274 -23.88 -12.21 16.03
C PRO A 274 -24.38 -11.28 14.92
N GLY A 275 -23.48 -10.61 14.19
CA GLY A 275 -23.80 -9.64 13.16
C GLY A 275 -22.61 -8.74 12.84
N PRO A 276 -22.84 -7.67 12.05
CA PRO A 276 -21.82 -6.69 11.70
C PRO A 276 -21.05 -6.16 12.91
N GLY A 277 -19.74 -5.97 12.73
CA GLY A 277 -18.84 -5.61 13.81
C GLY A 277 -17.46 -5.19 13.31
N PRO A 278 -16.55 -4.88 14.24
CA PRO A 278 -15.19 -4.48 13.89
C PRO A 278 -14.37 -5.59 13.22
N ARG A 279 -14.77 -6.86 13.33
CA ARG A 279 -14.01 -8.02 12.83
C ARG A 279 -14.86 -9.29 12.78
N ASP A 280 -14.41 -10.25 11.97
CA ASP A 280 -14.80 -11.67 12.00
C ASP A 280 -16.30 -11.97 11.71
N TYR A 281 -17.09 -10.97 11.28
CA TYR A 281 -18.44 -11.20 10.78
C TYR A 281 -18.40 -11.57 9.29
N ALA A 282 -18.71 -12.82 8.98
CA ALA A 282 -18.62 -13.38 7.64
C ALA A 282 -19.66 -12.86 6.64
N GLY A 283 -20.57 -11.97 7.06
CA GLY A 283 -21.66 -11.45 6.23
C GLY A 283 -22.93 -12.30 6.26
N PRO A 284 -24.01 -11.87 5.57
CA PRO A 284 -25.26 -12.63 5.48
C PRO A 284 -25.18 -13.84 4.52
N ALA A 285 -24.25 -13.83 3.57
CA ALA A 285 -24.01 -14.87 2.57
C ALA A 285 -22.58 -14.70 2.01
N PRO A 286 -21.98 -15.73 1.37
CA PRO A 286 -20.72 -15.52 0.65
C PRO A 286 -20.92 -14.50 -0.48
N LEU A 287 -19.89 -13.70 -0.74
CA LEU A 287 -19.88 -12.65 -1.76
C LEU A 287 -21.06 -11.68 -1.62
N SER A 288 -21.44 -11.33 -0.38
CA SER A 288 -22.47 -10.30 -0.14
C SER A 288 -21.93 -8.89 -0.34
N GLU A 289 -20.62 -8.71 -0.13
CA GLU A 289 -19.96 -7.41 -0.23
C GLU A 289 -19.45 -7.14 -1.66
N PRO A 290 -19.63 -5.92 -2.17
CA PRO A 290 -19.23 -5.57 -3.54
C PRO A 290 -17.71 -5.66 -3.74
N GLU A 291 -16.91 -5.41 -2.70
CA GLU A 291 -15.45 -5.59 -2.75
C GLU A 291 -15.07 -7.06 -3.02
N ALA A 292 -15.73 -7.99 -2.34
CA ALA A 292 -15.50 -9.43 -2.51
C ALA A 292 -16.01 -9.91 -3.88
N GLN A 293 -17.16 -9.41 -4.35
CA GLN A 293 -17.68 -9.68 -5.68
C GLN A 293 -16.73 -9.19 -6.79
N ALA A 294 -16.16 -8.00 -6.64
CA ALA A 294 -15.20 -7.44 -7.59
C ALA A 294 -13.94 -8.31 -7.68
N MET A 295 -13.39 -8.74 -6.54
CA MET A 295 -12.24 -9.65 -6.49
C MET A 295 -12.56 -11.01 -7.12
N GLU A 296 -13.72 -11.58 -6.83
CA GLU A 296 -14.14 -12.86 -7.40
C GLU A 296 -14.28 -12.79 -8.93
N ALA A 297 -14.98 -11.77 -9.43
CA ALA A 297 -15.20 -11.57 -10.86
C ALA A 297 -13.89 -11.30 -11.60
N PHE A 298 -13.00 -10.47 -11.02
CA PHE A 298 -11.68 -10.23 -11.56
C PHE A 298 -10.88 -11.53 -11.66
N THR A 299 -10.84 -12.32 -10.59
CA THR A 299 -10.08 -13.57 -10.58
C THR A 299 -10.63 -14.62 -11.52
N ARG A 300 -11.95 -14.72 -11.69
CA ARG A 300 -12.56 -15.60 -12.70
C ARG A 300 -12.33 -15.13 -14.13
N GLY A 301 -12.13 -13.83 -14.34
CA GLY A 301 -11.81 -13.24 -15.65
C GLY A 301 -10.38 -13.52 -16.12
N HIS A 302 -9.52 -14.05 -15.25
CA HIS A 302 -8.11 -14.25 -15.50
C HIS A 302 -7.68 -15.71 -15.30
N SER A 303 -6.50 -16.07 -15.84
CA SER A 303 -5.89 -17.38 -15.62
C SER A 303 -4.62 -17.26 -14.79
N PHE A 304 -4.76 -16.71 -13.57
CA PHE A 304 -3.62 -16.52 -12.67
C PHE A 304 -2.94 -17.84 -12.33
N HIS A 305 -1.63 -17.91 -12.54
CA HIS A 305 -0.81 -19.07 -12.19
C HIS A 305 -0.67 -19.21 -10.68
N LEU A 306 -0.66 -18.08 -9.96
CA LEU A 306 -0.74 -18.05 -8.51
C LEU A 306 -1.33 -16.73 -8.02
N VAL A 307 -1.77 -16.73 -6.77
CA VAL A 307 -2.19 -15.50 -6.06
C VAL A 307 -1.44 -15.31 -4.75
N MET A 308 -1.20 -14.06 -4.36
CA MET A 308 -0.71 -13.69 -3.03
C MET A 308 -1.59 -12.60 -2.41
N ALA A 309 -2.23 -12.92 -1.29
CA ALA A 309 -2.96 -11.98 -0.47
C ALA A 309 -2.07 -11.49 0.67
N PHE A 310 -1.70 -10.22 0.64
CA PHE A 310 -0.89 -9.58 1.67
C PHE A 310 -1.79 -9.09 2.82
N HIS A 311 -1.44 -9.56 4.00
CA HIS A 311 -2.04 -9.24 5.29
C HIS A 311 -0.94 -8.82 6.26
N THR A 312 -1.33 -8.40 7.46
CA THR A 312 -0.41 -8.30 8.60
C THR A 312 -1.09 -8.93 9.82
N GLN A 313 -0.41 -9.67 10.70
CA GLN A 313 1.03 -9.72 10.93
C GLN A 313 1.48 -11.10 11.42
N GLY A 314 2.77 -11.38 11.34
CA GLY A 314 3.36 -12.60 11.92
C GLY A 314 4.65 -13.05 11.26
N ARG A 315 5.02 -12.50 10.09
CA ARG A 315 6.07 -12.99 9.20
C ARG A 315 5.84 -14.44 8.79
N GLU A 316 4.62 -14.73 8.37
CA GLU A 316 4.16 -16.07 8.00
C GLU A 316 3.64 -16.12 6.56
N ILE A 317 3.76 -17.30 5.96
CA ILE A 317 3.28 -17.61 4.62
C ILE A 317 2.38 -18.84 4.73
N TYR A 318 1.07 -18.65 4.70
CA TYR A 318 0.10 -19.74 4.63
C TYR A 318 -0.12 -20.13 3.17
N TRP A 319 -0.09 -21.42 2.86
CA TRP A 319 0.01 -21.89 1.47
C TRP A 319 -0.93 -23.05 1.10
N ASN A 320 -1.64 -23.62 2.06
CA ASN A 320 -2.45 -24.83 1.87
C ASN A 320 -3.94 -24.57 2.09
N TYR A 321 -4.80 -25.46 1.60
CA TYR A 321 -6.23 -25.43 1.94
C TYR A 321 -6.84 -26.83 1.85
N ARG A 322 -7.22 -27.42 3.00
CA ARG A 322 -7.94 -28.71 3.12
C ARG A 322 -7.40 -29.87 2.26
N GLY A 323 -6.11 -29.86 1.91
CA GLY A 323 -5.52 -30.89 1.03
C GLY A 323 -5.85 -30.72 -0.45
N LEU A 324 -6.44 -29.58 -0.84
CA LEU A 324 -6.71 -29.17 -2.22
C LEU A 324 -5.55 -28.36 -2.82
N GLU A 325 -4.54 -28.01 -2.01
CA GLU A 325 -3.35 -27.34 -2.53
C GLU A 325 -2.60 -28.22 -3.55
N PRO A 326 -2.09 -27.62 -4.65
CA PRO A 326 -1.37 -28.40 -5.65
C PRO A 326 0.01 -28.86 -5.12
N PRO A 327 0.60 -29.94 -5.67
CA PRO A 327 1.84 -30.54 -5.16
C PRO A 327 3.02 -29.57 -5.07
N GLU A 328 3.10 -28.60 -5.98
CA GLU A 328 4.16 -27.59 -6.01
C GLU A 328 4.03 -26.49 -4.93
N ALA A 329 2.88 -26.37 -4.27
CA ALA A 329 2.60 -25.26 -3.34
C ALA A 329 3.55 -25.24 -2.14
N GLU A 330 3.95 -26.40 -1.61
CA GLU A 330 4.86 -26.47 -0.47
C GLU A 330 6.28 -26.03 -0.85
N GLU A 331 6.78 -26.47 -2.00
CA GLU A 331 8.10 -26.05 -2.48
C GLU A 331 8.13 -24.56 -2.81
N ALA A 332 7.06 -24.05 -3.44
CA ALA A 332 6.86 -22.63 -3.65
C ALA A 332 6.90 -21.85 -2.33
N ALA A 333 6.14 -22.25 -1.31
CA ALA A 333 6.15 -21.61 0.00
C ALA A 333 7.55 -21.63 0.65
N ARG A 334 8.30 -22.72 0.52
CA ARG A 334 9.69 -22.81 1.01
C ARG A 334 10.63 -21.84 0.30
N ARG A 335 10.46 -21.64 -1.01
CA ARG A 335 11.25 -20.65 -1.78
C ARG A 335 10.94 -19.22 -1.31
N LEU A 336 9.66 -18.89 -1.14
CA LEU A 336 9.22 -17.59 -0.63
C LEU A 336 9.74 -17.33 0.80
N ALA A 337 9.66 -18.33 1.68
CA ALA A 337 10.21 -18.29 3.04
C ALA A 337 11.72 -18.03 3.03
N LYS A 338 12.46 -18.71 2.14
CA LYS A 338 13.92 -18.58 2.03
C LYS A 338 14.38 -17.17 1.65
N VAL A 339 13.67 -16.49 0.76
CA VAL A 339 14.06 -15.15 0.27
C VAL A 339 13.67 -14.00 1.21
N SER A 340 12.79 -14.26 2.18
CA SER A 340 12.22 -13.25 3.10
C SER A 340 12.56 -13.48 4.57
N GLY A 341 12.97 -14.70 4.92
CA GLY A 341 13.09 -15.14 6.31
C GLY A 341 11.74 -15.43 6.99
N TYR A 342 10.63 -15.46 6.25
CA TYR A 342 9.30 -15.76 6.79
C TYR A 342 9.15 -17.24 7.04
N ARG A 343 8.20 -17.61 7.90
CA ARG A 343 7.85 -19.01 8.16
C ARG A 343 6.79 -19.49 7.18
N ALA A 344 7.09 -20.51 6.38
CA ALA A 344 6.05 -21.25 5.65
C ALA A 344 5.23 -22.08 6.64
N VAL A 345 3.91 -21.87 6.69
CA VAL A 345 3.02 -22.50 7.66
C VAL A 345 1.93 -23.27 6.94
N LYS A 346 1.81 -24.56 7.27
CA LYS A 346 0.65 -25.37 6.90
C LYS A 346 -0.43 -25.17 7.96
N LEU A 347 -1.53 -24.52 7.57
CA LEU A 347 -2.61 -24.12 8.46
C LEU A 347 -3.72 -25.18 8.50
N THR A 348 -4.37 -25.30 9.65
CA THR A 348 -5.61 -26.05 9.85
C THR A 348 -6.68 -25.10 10.39
N GLY A 349 -7.92 -25.23 9.92
CA GLY A 349 -8.99 -24.32 10.33
C GLY A 349 -8.82 -22.93 9.72
N SER A 350 -8.77 -22.84 8.40
CA SER A 350 -9.02 -21.61 7.64
C SER A 350 -10.04 -21.99 6.59
N ASP A 351 -11.11 -21.22 6.48
CA ASP A 351 -12.15 -21.34 5.47
C ASP A 351 -12.58 -19.90 5.07
N ALA A 352 -13.28 -19.77 3.94
CA ALA A 352 -13.82 -18.53 3.37
C ALA A 352 -12.84 -17.41 2.98
N GLY A 353 -11.53 -17.61 3.20
CA GLY A 353 -10.50 -16.68 2.75
C GLY A 353 -10.29 -16.67 1.25
N TYR A 354 -9.76 -15.56 0.72
CA TYR A 354 -9.47 -15.43 -0.71
C TYR A 354 -8.51 -16.53 -1.22
N LYS A 355 -7.45 -16.81 -0.44
CA LYS A 355 -6.51 -17.91 -0.69
C LYS A 355 -7.22 -19.27 -0.74
N ASP A 356 -8.09 -19.52 0.24
CA ASP A 356 -8.79 -20.79 0.40
C ASP A 356 -9.67 -21.06 -0.82
N TRP A 357 -10.46 -20.06 -1.22
CA TRP A 357 -11.27 -20.12 -2.43
C TRP A 357 -10.45 -20.29 -3.70
N PHE A 358 -9.35 -19.55 -3.86
CA PHE A 358 -8.52 -19.69 -5.06
C PHE A 358 -7.95 -21.11 -5.20
N ILE A 359 -7.45 -21.68 -4.10
CA ILE A 359 -6.93 -23.06 -4.10
C ILE A 359 -8.06 -24.06 -4.41
N GLN A 360 -9.22 -23.92 -3.75
CA GLN A 360 -10.36 -24.81 -3.95
C GLN A 360 -10.89 -24.79 -5.38
N GLU A 361 -11.08 -23.60 -5.94
CA GLU A 361 -11.77 -23.39 -7.21
C GLU A 361 -10.86 -23.67 -8.41
N PHE A 362 -9.59 -23.23 -8.33
CA PHE A 362 -8.67 -23.26 -9.47
C PHE A 362 -7.60 -24.35 -9.35
N GLY A 363 -7.41 -24.95 -8.18
CA GLY A 363 -6.38 -25.97 -7.95
C GLY A 363 -4.96 -25.45 -8.19
N ARG A 364 -4.74 -24.15 -7.96
CA ARG A 364 -3.46 -23.45 -8.22
C ARG A 364 -2.86 -22.89 -6.93
N PRO A 365 -1.54 -22.62 -6.89
CA PRO A 365 -0.89 -22.08 -5.69
C PRO A 365 -1.50 -20.75 -5.25
N GLY A 366 -1.95 -20.68 -4.00
CA GLY A 366 -2.42 -19.46 -3.35
C GLY A 366 -1.68 -19.25 -2.03
N PHE A 367 -1.33 -18.00 -1.74
CA PHE A 367 -0.59 -17.65 -0.52
C PHE A 367 -1.26 -16.51 0.23
N THR A 368 -1.24 -16.59 1.56
CA THR A 368 -1.51 -15.48 2.46
C THR A 368 -0.18 -15.10 3.09
N ILE A 369 0.24 -13.85 2.88
CA ILE A 369 1.51 -13.31 3.37
C ILE A 369 1.21 -12.39 4.56
N GLU A 370 1.50 -12.86 5.76
CA GLU A 370 1.35 -12.07 7.00
C GLU A 370 2.61 -11.25 7.26
N ALA A 371 2.67 -10.03 6.75
CA ALA A 371 3.86 -9.19 6.83
C ALA A 371 4.04 -8.49 8.19
N GLY A 372 5.29 -8.20 8.55
CA GLY A 372 5.63 -7.48 9.78
C GLY A 372 5.28 -8.22 11.07
N ILE A 373 5.52 -7.57 12.21
CA ILE A 373 5.24 -8.11 13.56
C ILE A 373 4.57 -7.04 14.43
N GLY A 374 3.58 -7.43 15.24
CA GLY A 374 3.03 -6.57 16.29
C GLY A 374 1.51 -6.65 16.40
N ILE A 375 0.86 -5.49 16.50
CA ILE A 375 -0.60 -5.40 16.61
C ILE A 375 -1.10 -4.33 15.64
N ASN A 376 -1.97 -4.71 14.70
CA ASN A 376 -2.48 -3.82 13.66
C ASN A 376 -3.28 -2.62 14.22
N PRO A 377 -3.09 -1.40 13.70
CA PRO A 377 -2.23 -1.07 12.56
C PRO A 377 -0.75 -1.11 12.95
N LEU A 378 0.08 -1.72 12.10
CA LEU A 378 1.52 -1.76 12.34
C LEU A 378 2.11 -0.35 12.21
N PRO A 379 3.09 0.02 13.07
CA PRO A 379 3.73 1.32 13.01
C PRO A 379 4.52 1.49 11.71
N ILE A 380 4.43 2.66 11.09
CA ILE A 380 5.05 2.95 9.78
C ILE A 380 6.58 2.82 9.82
N GLU A 381 7.20 2.97 10.99
CA GLU A 381 8.63 2.81 11.20
C GLU A 381 9.12 1.38 10.90
N GLN A 382 8.23 0.38 10.90
CA GLN A 382 8.57 -0.98 10.47
C GLN A 382 8.66 -1.13 8.94
N PHE A 383 8.10 -0.18 8.17
CA PHE A 383 7.97 -0.30 6.73
C PHE A 383 9.30 -0.61 6.01
N PRO A 384 10.44 0.05 6.29
CA PRO A 384 11.68 -0.22 5.57
C PRO A 384 12.12 -1.69 5.68
N GLN A 385 12.01 -2.29 6.86
CA GLN A 385 12.32 -3.70 7.06
C GLN A 385 11.25 -4.60 6.43
N MET A 386 9.96 -4.28 6.61
CA MET A 386 8.87 -5.05 6.01
C MET A 386 8.99 -5.10 4.49
N TYR A 387 9.29 -3.97 3.86
CA TYR A 387 9.48 -3.89 2.42
C TYR A 387 10.73 -4.65 1.97
N ASP A 388 11.83 -4.57 2.73
CA ASP A 388 13.04 -5.33 2.44
C ASP A 388 12.77 -6.85 2.42
N GLU A 389 11.90 -7.34 3.29
CA GLU A 389 11.54 -8.75 3.34
C GLU A 389 10.50 -9.11 2.25
N ALA A 390 9.46 -8.28 2.08
CA ALA A 390 8.33 -8.53 1.18
C ALA A 390 8.69 -8.48 -0.31
N ILE A 391 9.58 -7.57 -0.73
CA ILE A 391 10.02 -7.49 -2.13
C ILE A 391 10.72 -8.78 -2.59
N GLY A 392 11.39 -9.50 -1.67
CA GLY A 392 11.95 -10.81 -1.96
C GLY A 392 10.85 -11.81 -2.35
N ILE A 393 9.77 -11.85 -1.57
CA ILE A 393 8.58 -12.67 -1.83
C ILE A 393 7.95 -12.30 -3.18
N MET A 394 7.69 -11.00 -3.41
CA MET A 394 7.03 -10.51 -4.62
C MET A 394 7.83 -10.82 -5.89
N LEU A 395 9.16 -10.66 -5.86
CA LEU A 395 10.02 -11.00 -7.00
C LEU A 395 10.15 -12.50 -7.24
N GLU A 396 10.18 -13.30 -6.18
CA GLU A 396 10.26 -14.75 -6.29
C GLU A 396 8.93 -15.35 -6.79
N GLY A 397 7.80 -14.78 -6.38
CA GLY A 397 6.46 -15.13 -6.84
C GLY A 397 6.29 -15.04 -8.35
N LEU A 398 6.91 -14.06 -9.01
CA LEU A 398 6.87 -13.95 -10.48
C LEU A 398 7.57 -15.11 -11.19
N LYS A 399 8.46 -15.85 -10.50
CA LYS A 399 9.20 -16.98 -11.08
C LYS A 399 8.59 -18.33 -10.78
N LEU A 400 7.75 -18.42 -9.75
CA LEU A 400 7.07 -19.65 -9.35
C LEU A 400 6.07 -20.02 -10.41
#